data_AF-A0A0J6IFH6-F1
#
_entry.id   AF-A0A0J6IFH6-F1
#
_cell.length_a   1.000
_cell.length_b   1.000
_cell.length_c   1.000
_cell.angle_alpha   90.00
_cell.angle_beta   90.00
_cell.angle_gamma   90.00
#
_symmetry.space_group_name_H-M   'P 1'
#
loop_
_entity.id
_entity.type
_entity.pdbx_description
1 polymer ?
#
loop_
_entity_poly.entity_id
_entity_poly.type
_entity_poly.pdbx_seq_one_letter_code
_entity_poly.pdbx_strand_id
1 'polypeptide(L)' 'MIDDGIHEDALQHLIQQNAVREFVVGRCAWWEKWTFSVRLGGPHSRLIPVRSQREVIRTWASLTAVGERCFAVDL' A
#
# COMPACT_ATOMS: atom_id res chain seq x y z
N MET A 1 21.55 -1.66 1.24
CA MET A 1 20.30 -1.74 2.02
C MET A 1 19.17 -1.39 1.08
N ILE A 2 18.55 -2.40 0.46
CA ILE A 2 17.49 -2.21 -0.54
C ILE A 2 16.18 -2.00 0.22
N ASP A 3 15.73 -0.75 0.31
CA ASP A 3 14.63 -0.26 -0.52
C ASP A 3 13.48 -1.27 -0.79
N ASP A 4 13.01 -2.02 0.22
CA ASP A 4 12.06 -3.14 0.06
C ASP A 4 10.60 -2.68 0.24
N GLY A 5 10.09 -1.93 -0.74
CA GLY A 5 8.66 -1.63 -0.84
C GLY A 5 8.10 -2.09 -2.18
N ILE A 6 6.83 -2.45 -2.21
CA ILE A 6 6.16 -2.96 -3.41
C ILE A 6 5.74 -1.79 -4.29
N HIS A 7 6.04 -1.88 -5.59
CA HIS A 7 5.55 -0.91 -6.56
C HIS A 7 4.05 -1.08 -6.78
N GLU A 8 3.31 0.02 -6.97
CA GLU A 8 1.86 0.01 -7.25
C GLU A 8 1.48 -0.94 -8.39
N ASP A 9 2.28 -1.01 -9.46
CA ASP A 9 2.04 -1.94 -10.58
C ASP A 9 2.11 -3.42 -10.12
N ALA A 10 3.09 -3.77 -9.28
CA ALA A 10 3.23 -5.11 -8.73
C ALA A 10 2.15 -5.43 -7.67
N LEU A 11 1.71 -4.42 -6.91
CA LEU A 11 0.60 -4.55 -5.98
C LEU A 11 -0.67 -5.01 -6.71
N GLN A 12 -0.99 -4.42 -7.86
CA GLN A 12 -2.18 -4.80 -8.63
C GLN A 12 -2.15 -6.29 -9.01
N HIS A 13 -1.00 -6.80 -9.44
CA HIS A 13 -0.83 -8.24 -9.71
C HIS A 13 -1.02 -9.10 -8.46
N LEU A 14 -0.51 -8.68 -7.30
CA LEU A 14 -0.65 -9.41 -6.04
C LEU A 14 -2.11 -9.45 -5.55
N ILE A 15 -2.86 -8.36 -5.76
CA ILE A 15 -4.30 -8.30 -5.46
C ILE A 15 -5.06 -9.28 -6.36
N GLN A 16 -4.79 -9.26 -7.68
CA GLN A 16 -5.42 -10.18 -8.64
C GLN A 16 -5.14 -11.66 -8.34
N GLN A 17 -3.97 -11.96 -7.79
CA GLN A 17 -3.57 -13.31 -7.37
C GLN A 17 -4.10 -13.71 -5.98
N ASN A 18 -4.86 -12.83 -5.32
CA ASN A 18 -5.32 -13.00 -3.95
C ASN A 18 -4.17 -13.29 -2.96
N ALA A 19 -2.98 -12.73 -3.23
CA ALA A 19 -1.78 -12.90 -2.41
C ALA A 19 -1.70 -11.86 -1.27
N VAL A 20 -2.50 -10.79 -1.34
CA VAL A 20 -2.59 -9.78 -0.28
C VAL A 20 -3.56 -10.25 0.80
N ARG A 21 -3.05 -10.42 2.01
CA ARG A 21 -3.85 -10.88 3.15
C ARG A 21 -4.50 -9.72 3.89
N GLU A 22 -3.75 -8.64 4.11
CA GLU A 22 -4.22 -7.48 4.85
C GLU A 22 -3.77 -6.19 4.19
N PHE A 23 -4.68 -5.22 4.22
CA PHE A 23 -4.50 -3.86 3.74
C PHE A 23 -4.44 -2.93 4.96
N VAL A 24 -3.32 -2.24 5.15
CA VAL A 24 -3.12 -1.36 6.31
C VAL A 24 -2.91 0.07 5.83
N VAL A 25 -3.78 0.96 6.31
CA VAL A 25 -3.70 2.39 6.07
C VAL A 25 -3.23 3.08 7.34
N GLY A 26 -2.11 3.80 7.25
CA GLY A 26 -1.53 4.53 8.38
C GLY A 26 -1.53 6.03 8.11
N ARG A 27 -1.88 6.86 9.10
CA ARG A 27 -1.69 8.31 9.04
C ARG A 27 -0.29 8.65 9.55
N CYS A 28 0.49 9.35 8.75
CA CYS A 28 1.81 9.84 9.16
C CYS A 28 1.64 11.12 9.97
N ALA A 29 2.01 11.09 11.26
CA ALA A 29 1.80 12.19 12.21
C ALA A 29 2.48 13.51 11.79
N TRP A 30 3.60 13.43 11.07
CA TRP A 30 4.41 14.59 10.71
C TRP A 30 3.92 15.37 9.49
N TRP A 31 3.21 14.69 8.58
CA TRP A 31 2.85 15.26 7.28
C TRP A 31 1.33 15.33 7.07
N GLU A 32 0.56 14.83 8.03
CA GLU A 32 -0.90 14.63 7.95
C GLU A 32 -1.36 13.82 6.72
N LYS A 33 -0.43 13.14 6.06
CA LYS A 33 -0.70 12.31 4.89
C LYS A 33 -0.99 10.87 5.29
N TRP A 34 -1.73 10.22 4.43
CA TRP A 34 -2.03 8.80 4.52
C TRP A 34 -0.96 7.99 3.79
N THR A 35 -0.64 6.82 4.33
CA THR A 35 0.29 5.85 3.76
C THR A 35 -0.42 4.52 3.67
N PHE A 36 -0.02 3.72 2.69
CA PHE A 36 -0.62 2.43 2.41
C PHE A 36 0.45 1.34 2.45
N SER A 37 0.16 0.25 3.16
CA SER A 37 1.04 -0.89 3.31
C SER A 37 0.24 -2.18 3.23
N VAL A 38 0.87 -3.24 2.75
CA VAL A 38 0.25 -4.56 2.60
C VAL A 38 0.96 -5.62 3.42
N ARG A 39 0.21 -6.63 3.84
CA ARG A 39 0.74 -7.87 4.40
C ARG A 39 0.50 -9.01 3.42
N LEU A 40 1.59 -9.62 2.94
CA LEU A 40 1.52 -10.77 2.03
C LEU A 40 1.58 -12.12 2.77
N GLY A 41 2.19 -12.17 3.96
CA GLY A 41 2.42 -13.41 4.69
C GLY A 41 1.47 -13.64 5.88
N GLY A 42 1.94 -14.39 6.87
CA GLY A 42 1.20 -14.69 8.10
C GLY A 42 0.99 -13.47 9.03
N PRO A 43 0.29 -13.64 10.16
CA PRO A 43 -0.08 -12.55 11.07
C PRO A 43 1.10 -11.72 11.61
N HIS A 44 2.30 -12.31 11.65
CA HIS A 44 3.54 -11.66 12.10
C HIS A 44 4.43 -11.18 10.94
N SER A 45 4.02 -11.39 9.69
CA SER A 45 4.78 -10.92 8.53
C SER A 45 4.82 -9.41 8.49
N ARG A 46 5.98 -8.84 8.14
CA ARG A 46 6.19 -7.41 8.08
C ARG A 46 5.16 -6.73 7.14
N LEU A 47 4.72 -5.53 7.52
CA LEU A 47 4.00 -4.63 6.62
C LEU A 47 4.96 -4.06 5.59
N ILE A 48 4.63 -4.27 4.32
CA ILE A 48 5.44 -3.82 3.19
C ILE A 48 4.82 -2.53 2.67
N PRO A 49 5.54 -1.39 2.70
CA PRO A 49 5.01 -0.12 2.21
C PRO A 49 4.84 -0.14 0.70
N VAL A 50 3.80 0.53 0.24
CA VAL A 50 3.54 0.70 -1.19
C VAL A 50 4.20 1.98 -1.69
N ARG A 51 4.80 1.84 -2.86
CA ARG A 51 5.63 2.85 -3.49
C ARG A 51 5.10 3.15 -4.89
N SER A 52 5.43 4.33 -5.37
CA SER A 52 5.16 4.74 -6.75
C SER A 52 6.47 4.97 -7.47
N GLN A 53 6.46 4.91 -8.80
CA GLN A 53 7.63 5.25 -9.60
C GLN A 53 8.15 6.67 -9.30
N ARG A 54 7.28 7.57 -8.82
CA ARG A 54 7.62 8.96 -8.48
C ARG A 54 7.89 9.20 -6.99
N GLU A 55 7.49 8.28 -6.12
CA GLU A 55 7.53 8.46 -4.66
C GLU A 55 8.07 7.20 -3.97
N VAL A 56 9.16 7.36 -3.21
CA VAL A 56 9.80 6.28 -2.43
C VAL A 56 8.82 5.65 -1.43
N ILE A 57 7.88 6.40 -0.89
CA ILE A 57 6.70 5.88 -0.19
C ILE A 57 5.53 6.69 -0.70
N ARG A 58 4.51 6.02 -1.25
CA ARG A 58 3.36 6.76 -1.78
C ARG A 58 2.56 7.33 -0.63
N THR A 59 2.22 8.60 -0.76
CA THR A 59 1.41 9.32 0.22
C THR A 59 0.13 9.86 -0.41
N TRP A 60 -0.96 9.88 0.35
CA TRP A 60 -2.25 10.40 -0.09
C TRP A 60 -2.72 11.53 0.82
N ALA A 61 -3.43 12.49 0.23
CA ALA A 61 -3.99 13.63 0.97
C ALA A 61 -5.20 13.24 1.84
N SER A 62 -5.91 12.17 1.48
CA SER A 62 -7.11 11.70 2.19
C SER A 62 -7.24 10.18 2.14
N LEU A 63 -7.99 9.61 3.09
CA LEU A 63 -8.29 8.17 3.12
C LEU A 63 -9.17 7.76 1.92
N THR A 64 -10.06 8.65 1.47
CA THR A 64 -10.85 8.45 0.24
C THR A 64 -9.95 8.26 -0.98
N ALA A 65 -8.89 9.07 -1.11
CA ALA A 65 -7.95 8.95 -2.22
C ALA A 65 -7.14 7.65 -2.17
N VAL A 66 -6.93 7.06 -0.98
CA VAL A 66 -6.38 5.70 -0.84
C VAL A 66 -7.40 4.67 -1.34
N GLY A 67 -8.67 4.82 -0.95
CA GLY A 67 -9.81 4.02 -1.39
C GLY A 67 -9.91 3.88 -2.90
N GLU A 68 -10.07 5.01 -3.58
CA GLU A 68 -10.22 5.08 -5.06
C GLU A 68 -9.00 4.53 -5.80
N ARG A 69 -7.80 4.67 -5.24
CA ARG A 69 -6.57 4.27 -5.93
C ARG A 69 -6.24 2.79 -5.71
N CYS A 70 -6.52 2.25 -4.52
CA CYS A 70 -6.07 0.93 -4.12
C CYS A 70 -7.18 -0.14 -4.20
N PHE A 71 -8.45 0.26 -4.11
CA PHE A 71 -9.58 -0.66 -4.03
C PHE A 71 -10.59 -0.50 -5.17
N ALA A 72 -10.24 0.23 -6.24
CA ALA A 72 -11.07 0.37 -7.44
C ALA A 72 -11.13 -0.90 -8.32
N VAL A 73 -10.99 -2.08 -7.71
CA VAL A 73 -11.33 -3.38 -8.30
C VAL A 73 -12.75 -3.74 -7.86
N ASP A 74 -13.71 -3.34 -8.70
CA ASP A 74 -15.12 -3.79 -8.74
C ASP A 74 -15.94 -3.76 -7.41
N LEU A 75 -16.84 -2.78 -7.31
CA LEU A 75 -18.11 -2.92 -6.57
C LEU A 75 -19.18 -3.39 -7.57
#